data_AF-T0HDL3-F1
#
_entry.id   AF-T0HDL3-F1
#
_cell.length_a   1.000
_cell.length_b   1.000
_cell.length_c   1.000
_cell.angle_alpha   90.00
_cell.angle_beta   90.00
_cell.angle_gamma   90.00
#
_symmetry.space_group_name_H-M   'P 1'
#
loop_
_entity.id
_entity.type
_entity.pdbx_description
1 polymer ?
#
loop_
_entity_poly.entity_id
_entity_poly.type
_entity_poly.pdbx_seq_one_letter_code
_entity_poly.pdbx_strand_id
1 'polypeptide(L)'
;MIMPLPATIQTAVSQDAIRRASRLFSGDSRDCFQELCQNARRAGATRIAIDLTRQDGRFSLHVRDDGCGIDDPAALLLLGHSGWDHDIARSEDPAGMGMFSLAGRSVEIQSFSPSAGTAWKVRIPAQAWDSGAPLALEQGTIGWGTLISIEMPDDWHFGLHSIVADIALHFPLPMTMNGVLQPREDFLKDALLVDDACGCRIGGYNLDPDWQDGRRINFHGLRVKCPLPTIREVKDSFDHWAVRIDIVDAPEIHLVLPARKDVIESTALKVLREAAERALYKFIATQPDHRLPFSAWRRAHELGVALPEARSGLSMWRPETADDCHGRASAIMAPQGAMLIVPTTDPDIAQALALARDKMPLQDFHLVEAESSLQGYAWYDEVPIIEQASLRIHRDGAEYHYDDETCLPADLASGLVDRIVAELIVANTRHEGALRSIHSVEIPALVCRNGGWDLEEAIILATHEGGMKPDRLGRLIYATLFCSIDDGDSDSWETQSYTFERDARQEATRILLGEDAAVLEAISINAREHLTWLIPQNRKIVIHAERDAFTVDFLSN
;
A
#
# COMPACT_ATOMS: atom_id res chain seq x y z
N MET A 1 -20.40 29.68 49.32
CA MET A 1 -20.44 31.15 49.27
C MET A 1 -20.62 31.49 47.79
N ILE A 2 -21.75 32.09 47.41
CA ILE A 2 -22.06 32.39 46.00
C ILE A 2 -21.09 33.47 45.54
N MET A 3 -20.30 33.21 44.49
CA MET A 3 -19.42 34.22 43.92
C MET A 3 -20.22 35.07 42.92
N PRO A 4 -20.25 36.41 43.07
CA PRO A 4 -20.99 37.27 42.15
C PRO A 4 -20.28 37.33 40.79
N LEU A 5 -21.07 37.22 39.72
CA LEU A 5 -20.57 37.39 38.36
C LEU A 5 -20.17 38.85 38.11
N PRO A 6 -19.15 39.10 37.26
CA PRO A 6 -18.80 40.46 36.88
C PRO A 6 -19.94 41.13 36.10
N ALA A 7 -20.06 42.46 36.19
CA ALA A 7 -21.05 43.20 35.38
C ALA A 7 -20.64 43.30 33.91
N THR A 8 -19.32 43.31 33.65
CA THR A 8 -18.74 43.36 32.31
C THR A 8 -17.50 42.48 32.22
N ILE A 9 -17.23 41.96 31.03
CA ILE A 9 -15.98 41.28 30.68
C ILE A 9 -15.31 42.00 29.51
N GLN A 10 -14.01 41.79 29.30
CA GLN A 10 -13.28 42.45 28.21
C GLN A 10 -12.20 41.52 27.67
N THR A 11 -11.85 41.68 26.39
CA THR A 11 -10.72 40.95 25.80
C THR A 11 -9.41 41.51 26.36
N ALA A 12 -8.59 40.65 26.95
CA ALA A 12 -7.29 41.02 27.54
C ALA A 12 -6.13 40.40 26.75
N VAL A 13 -6.16 40.59 25.43
CA VAL A 13 -5.23 39.97 24.48
C VAL A 13 -4.66 41.04 23.55
N SER A 14 -3.36 41.00 23.26
CA SER A 14 -2.76 41.97 22.33
C SER A 14 -3.32 41.78 20.92
N GLN A 15 -3.53 42.88 20.19
CA GLN A 15 -4.05 42.84 18.81
C GLN A 15 -3.18 41.96 17.89
N ASP A 16 -1.87 41.90 18.13
CA ASP A 16 -0.95 41.03 17.39
C ASP A 16 -1.16 39.53 17.70
N ALA A 17 -1.51 39.19 18.94
CA ALA A 17 -1.79 37.80 19.32
C ALA A 17 -3.13 37.32 18.72
N ILE A 18 -4.17 38.17 18.67
CA ILE A 18 -5.45 37.82 18.04
C ILE A 18 -5.26 37.67 16.52
N ARG A 19 -4.57 38.60 15.84
CA ARG A 19 -4.29 38.48 14.40
C ARG A 19 -3.45 37.24 14.07
N ARG A 20 -2.53 36.83 14.94
CA ARG A 20 -1.77 35.59 14.79
C ARG A 20 -2.67 34.37 15.02
N ALA A 21 -3.49 34.36 16.07
CA ALA A 21 -4.46 33.30 16.34
C ALA A 21 -5.44 33.11 15.16
N SER A 22 -5.99 34.20 14.60
CA SER A 22 -6.88 34.13 13.43
C SER A 22 -6.19 33.71 12.13
N ARG A 23 -4.85 33.75 12.03
CA ARG A 23 -4.05 33.17 10.93
C ARG A 23 -3.64 31.71 11.18
N LEU A 24 -3.62 31.33 12.46
CA LEU A 24 -3.23 30.03 12.98
C LEU A 24 -4.40 29.04 12.93
N PHE A 25 -5.63 29.53 13.11
CA PHE A 25 -6.86 28.82 12.74
C PHE A 25 -7.22 29.15 11.30
N SER A 26 -7.51 28.12 10.50
CA SER A 26 -7.93 28.24 9.10
C SER A 26 -9.23 29.05 8.91
N GLY A 27 -9.98 29.26 10.00
CA GLY A 27 -11.34 29.79 9.96
C GLY A 27 -12.37 28.78 9.43
N ASP A 28 -11.95 27.54 9.17
CA ASP A 28 -12.80 26.47 8.67
C ASP A 28 -13.89 26.12 9.70
N SER A 29 -15.12 26.03 9.20
CA SER A 29 -16.31 25.55 9.91
C SER A 29 -16.06 24.24 10.66
N ARG A 30 -15.27 23.34 10.08
CA ARG A 30 -14.91 22.05 10.68
C ARG A 30 -14.07 22.21 11.94
N ASP A 31 -12.94 22.92 11.84
CA ASP A 31 -11.99 23.12 12.95
C ASP A 31 -12.72 23.81 14.12
N CYS A 32 -13.53 24.82 13.83
CA CYS A 32 -14.36 25.49 14.84
C CYS A 32 -15.32 24.54 15.54
N PHE A 33 -16.08 23.76 14.75
CA PHE A 33 -17.09 22.88 15.29
C PHE A 33 -16.49 21.75 16.14
N GLN A 34 -15.35 21.23 15.71
CA GLN A 34 -14.56 20.25 16.44
C GLN A 34 -14.12 20.76 17.82
N GLU A 35 -13.62 22.00 17.90
CA GLU A 35 -13.23 22.61 19.17
C GLU A 35 -14.42 22.81 20.12
N LEU A 36 -15.57 23.25 19.59
CA LEU A 36 -16.79 23.40 20.41
C LEU A 36 -17.24 22.06 20.99
N CYS A 37 -17.22 21.00 20.18
CA CYS A 37 -17.59 19.67 20.64
C CYS A 37 -16.62 19.15 21.71
N GLN A 38 -15.30 19.35 21.51
CA GLN A 38 -14.31 18.99 22.51
C GLN A 38 -14.50 19.74 23.83
N ASN A 39 -14.83 21.03 23.78
CA ASN A 39 -15.12 21.81 24.99
C ASN A 39 -16.35 21.29 25.73
N ALA A 40 -17.43 20.94 25.01
CA ALA A 40 -18.60 20.31 25.62
C ALA A 40 -18.24 19.00 26.34
N ARG A 41 -17.39 18.17 25.72
CA ARG A 41 -16.90 16.94 26.35
C ARG A 41 -16.06 17.22 27.61
N ARG A 42 -15.14 18.18 27.55
CA ARG A 42 -14.33 18.61 28.71
C ARG A 42 -15.20 19.15 29.85
N ALA A 43 -16.33 19.77 29.52
CA ALA A 43 -17.34 20.19 30.50
C ALA A 43 -18.15 19.02 31.11
N GLY A 44 -17.86 17.76 30.74
CA GLY A 44 -18.58 16.59 31.23
C GLY A 44 -19.99 16.45 30.65
N ALA A 45 -20.26 17.04 29.48
CA ALA A 45 -21.55 16.90 28.81
C ALA A 45 -21.86 15.43 28.49
N THR A 46 -23.15 15.09 28.47
CA THR A 46 -23.65 13.78 28.07
C THR A 46 -24.20 13.77 26.65
N ARG A 47 -24.50 14.94 26.09
CA ARG A 47 -24.94 15.11 24.69
C ARG A 47 -24.59 16.50 24.16
N ILE A 48 -24.58 16.63 22.84
CA ILE A 48 -24.47 17.91 22.14
C ILE A 48 -25.63 18.06 21.17
N ALA A 49 -26.31 19.21 21.20
CA ALA A 49 -27.39 19.56 20.28
C ALA A 49 -26.97 20.72 19.38
N ILE A 50 -27.23 20.58 18.09
CA ILE A 50 -26.82 21.52 17.06
C ILE A 50 -28.05 21.89 16.28
N ASP A 51 -28.43 23.16 16.31
CA ASP A 51 -29.66 23.61 15.66
C ASP A 51 -29.34 24.77 14.71
N LEU A 52 -29.94 24.73 13.54
CA LEU A 52 -29.91 25.81 12.56
C LEU A 52 -31.25 26.54 12.61
N THR A 53 -31.20 27.83 12.91
CA THR A 53 -32.38 28.69 12.80
C THR A 53 -32.16 29.72 11.70
N ARG A 54 -33.27 30.21 11.14
CA ARG A 54 -33.25 31.28 10.14
C ARG A 54 -34.08 32.45 10.67
N GLN A 55 -33.46 33.61 10.78
CA GLN A 55 -34.11 34.86 11.19
C GLN A 55 -33.68 35.98 10.23
N ASP A 56 -34.64 36.77 9.75
CA ASP A 56 -34.41 37.92 8.86
C ASP A 56 -33.51 37.61 7.65
N GLY A 57 -33.68 36.42 7.09
CA GLY A 57 -32.91 35.93 5.93
C GLY A 57 -31.52 35.38 6.26
N ARG A 58 -31.03 35.54 7.50
CA ARG A 58 -29.73 35.06 7.98
C ARG A 58 -29.85 33.75 8.75
N PHE A 59 -28.84 32.90 8.64
CA PHE A 59 -28.76 31.64 9.38
C PHE A 59 -27.99 31.84 10.69
N SER A 60 -28.46 31.21 11.75
CA SER A 60 -27.78 31.14 13.04
C SER A 60 -27.55 29.69 13.41
N LEU A 61 -26.31 29.37 13.75
CA LEU A 61 -25.91 28.06 14.25
C LEU A 61 -25.92 28.10 15.77
N HIS A 62 -26.63 27.17 16.39
CA HIS A 62 -26.69 27.00 17.83
C HIS A 62 -26.01 25.69 18.20
N VAL A 63 -25.00 25.75 19.07
CA VAL A 63 -24.35 24.57 19.66
C VAL A 63 -24.65 24.60 21.15
N ARG A 64 -25.33 23.56 21.64
CA ARG A 64 -25.75 23.41 23.03
C ARG A 64 -25.17 22.12 23.60
N ASP A 65 -24.64 22.20 24.81
CA ASP A 65 -24.27 21.04 25.61
C ASP A 65 -24.97 21.06 26.97
N ASP A 66 -25.01 19.91 27.63
CA ASP A 66 -25.53 19.73 28.99
C ASP A 66 -24.41 19.53 30.03
N GLY A 67 -23.20 20.04 29.76
CA GLY A 67 -22.06 19.99 30.67
C GLY A 67 -22.20 20.91 31.88
N CYS A 68 -21.13 21.06 32.66
CA CYS A 68 -21.14 21.85 33.90
C CYS A 68 -21.35 23.37 33.72
N GLY A 69 -21.22 23.87 32.48
CA GLY A 69 -21.27 25.30 32.19
C GLY A 69 -19.92 25.99 32.42
N ILE A 70 -19.94 27.32 32.52
CA ILE A 70 -18.75 28.17 32.60
C ILE A 70 -18.90 29.09 33.80
N ASP A 71 -18.02 28.90 34.77
CA ASP A 71 -18.06 29.61 36.05
C ASP A 71 -17.51 31.04 35.97
N ASP A 72 -16.40 31.23 35.25
CA ASP A 72 -15.81 32.55 35.01
C ASP A 72 -16.01 32.96 33.55
N PRO A 73 -16.97 33.87 33.26
CA PRO A 73 -17.19 34.37 31.90
C PRO A 73 -15.97 35.12 31.34
N ALA A 74 -15.09 35.67 32.18
CA ALA A 74 -13.91 36.40 31.73
C ALA A 74 -12.85 35.45 31.13
N ALA A 75 -12.82 34.19 31.57
CA ALA A 75 -11.91 33.17 31.05
C ALA A 75 -12.10 32.91 29.55
N LEU A 76 -13.29 33.17 29.01
CA LEU A 76 -13.58 33.02 27.57
C LEU A 76 -12.78 33.97 26.68
N LEU A 77 -12.35 35.11 27.21
CA LEU A 77 -11.70 36.19 26.46
C LEU A 77 -10.21 36.34 26.82
N LEU A 78 -9.65 35.36 27.54
CA LEU A 78 -8.24 35.26 27.90
C LEU A 78 -7.55 34.24 26.99
N LEU A 79 -6.70 34.72 26.07
CA LEU A 79 -5.95 33.86 25.16
C LEU A 79 -4.85 33.10 25.90
N GLY A 80 -4.85 31.76 25.79
CA GLY A 80 -3.89 30.89 26.46
C GLY A 80 -4.23 30.56 27.91
N HIS A 81 -5.44 30.89 28.38
CA HIS A 81 -5.95 30.44 29.67
C HIS A 81 -6.98 29.31 29.47
N SER A 82 -6.62 28.08 29.84
CA SER A 82 -7.58 26.98 29.97
C SER A 82 -8.12 26.99 31.39
N GLY A 83 -9.34 27.50 31.59
CA GLY A 83 -10.04 27.43 32.88
C GLY A 83 -10.50 26.01 33.28
N TRP A 84 -9.87 24.98 32.70
CA TRP A 84 -10.17 23.57 32.94
C TRP A 84 -9.47 23.08 34.21
N ASP A 85 -10.00 22.02 34.82
CA ASP A 85 -9.37 21.42 36.00
C ASP A 85 -7.99 20.82 35.69
N HIS A 86 -7.24 20.49 36.75
CA HIS A 86 -5.88 20.01 36.62
C HIS A 86 -5.79 18.67 35.87
N ASP A 87 -6.80 17.82 35.93
CA ASP A 87 -6.78 16.50 35.30
C ASP A 87 -7.02 16.59 33.79
N ILE A 88 -7.91 17.48 33.33
CA ILE A 88 -8.12 17.80 31.92
C ILE A 88 -6.92 18.56 31.34
N ALA A 89 -6.37 19.51 32.09
CA ALA A 89 -5.19 20.25 31.66
C ALA A 89 -3.98 19.33 31.43
N ARG A 90 -3.82 18.30 32.27
CA ARG A 90 -2.75 17.30 32.14
C ARG A 90 -3.00 16.30 31.01
N SER A 91 -4.25 15.87 30.78
CA SER A 91 -4.58 14.80 29.83
C SER A 91 -4.66 15.24 28.37
N GLU A 92 -5.01 16.50 28.10
CA GLU A 92 -5.37 16.92 26.74
C GLU A 92 -4.64 18.17 26.22
N ASP A 93 -3.78 18.79 27.04
CA ASP A 93 -3.08 20.05 26.74
C ASP A 93 -3.98 21.10 26.01
N PRO A 94 -5.06 21.57 26.65
CA PRO A 94 -5.96 22.52 26.03
C PRO A 94 -5.26 23.88 25.90
N ALA A 95 -4.85 24.21 24.68
CA ALA A 95 -4.12 25.43 24.34
C ALA A 95 -4.81 26.77 24.68
N GLY A 96 -6.05 26.78 25.20
CA GLY A 96 -6.78 28.00 25.58
C GLY A 96 -7.11 28.92 24.39
N MET A 97 -7.18 28.35 23.18
CA MET A 97 -7.37 29.10 21.93
C MET A 97 -8.66 28.73 21.18
N GLY A 98 -9.38 27.67 21.58
CA GLY A 98 -10.54 27.14 20.84
C GLY A 98 -11.68 28.15 20.64
N MET A 99 -11.94 29.02 21.63
CA MET A 99 -12.95 30.09 21.50
C MET A 99 -12.54 31.19 20.51
N PHE A 100 -11.23 31.42 20.30
CA PHE A 100 -10.73 32.39 19.33
C PHE A 100 -10.87 31.88 17.88
N SER A 101 -11.21 30.61 17.65
CA SER A 101 -11.65 30.14 16.32
C SER A 101 -12.89 30.90 15.83
N LEU A 102 -13.69 31.46 16.75
CA LEU A 102 -14.86 32.29 16.49
C LEU A 102 -14.54 33.79 16.32
N ALA A 103 -13.28 34.20 16.48
CA ALA A 103 -12.89 35.60 16.39
C ALA A 103 -13.30 36.24 15.05
N GLY A 104 -13.73 37.50 15.11
CA GLY A 104 -14.26 38.22 13.96
C GLY A 104 -15.72 37.89 13.61
N ARG A 105 -16.43 37.06 14.41
CA ARG A 105 -17.85 36.74 14.21
C ARG A 105 -18.75 37.34 15.29
N SER A 106 -20.02 37.50 14.97
CA SER A 106 -21.06 37.83 15.95
C SER A 106 -21.48 36.57 16.69
N VAL A 107 -21.20 36.50 17.98
CA VAL A 107 -21.47 35.33 18.82
C VAL A 107 -22.28 35.74 20.04
N GLU A 108 -23.30 34.96 20.38
CA GLU A 108 -23.99 35.04 21.66
C GLU A 108 -23.71 33.76 22.45
N ILE A 109 -23.22 33.91 23.69
CA ILE A 109 -22.95 32.80 24.58
C ILE A 109 -23.87 32.93 25.78
N GLN A 110 -24.50 31.83 26.16
CA GLN A 110 -25.18 31.67 27.43
C GLN A 110 -24.59 30.47 28.14
N SER A 111 -24.28 30.59 29.43
CA SER A 111 -23.77 29.47 30.21
C SER A 111 -24.26 29.54 31.65
N PHE A 112 -24.38 28.38 32.31
CA PHE A 112 -24.68 28.30 33.73
C PHE A 112 -23.38 28.40 34.53
N SER A 113 -23.37 29.19 35.60
CA SER A 113 -22.27 29.19 36.56
C SER A 113 -22.69 28.41 37.81
N PRO A 114 -22.12 27.21 38.04
CA PRO A 114 -22.27 26.47 39.30
C PRO A 114 -21.98 27.31 40.54
N SER A 115 -20.92 28.11 40.53
CA SER A 115 -20.47 28.92 41.67
C SER A 115 -21.39 30.12 41.95
N ALA A 116 -21.98 30.72 40.91
CA ALA A 116 -22.94 31.81 41.04
C ALA A 116 -24.39 31.32 41.21
N GLY A 117 -24.66 30.05 40.91
CA GLY A 117 -25.99 29.44 40.96
C GLY A 117 -26.99 30.03 39.96
N THR A 118 -26.52 30.69 38.90
CA THR A 118 -27.36 31.37 37.90
C THR A 118 -26.72 31.31 36.51
N ALA A 119 -27.55 31.46 35.48
CA ALA A 119 -27.09 31.58 34.11
C ALA A 119 -26.75 33.02 33.75
N TRP A 120 -25.77 33.18 32.88
CA TRP A 120 -25.35 34.46 32.32
C TRP A 120 -25.37 34.40 30.80
N LYS A 121 -25.41 35.59 30.19
CA LYS A 121 -25.43 35.79 28.74
C LYS A 121 -24.47 36.91 28.36
N VAL A 122 -23.72 36.73 27.29
CA VAL A 122 -22.92 37.79 26.67
C VAL A 122 -23.10 37.75 25.16
N ARG A 123 -23.17 38.94 24.56
CA ARG A 123 -23.10 39.11 23.10
C ARG A 123 -21.74 39.71 22.76
N ILE A 124 -21.01 39.04 21.86
CA ILE A 124 -19.69 39.44 21.36
C ILE A 124 -19.86 39.81 19.88
N PRO A 125 -20.01 41.10 19.54
CA PRO A 125 -19.99 41.54 18.16
C PRO A 125 -18.65 41.25 17.47
N ALA A 126 -18.67 41.10 16.14
CA ALA A 126 -17.47 40.82 15.33
C ALA A 126 -16.29 41.77 15.60
N GLN A 127 -16.58 43.06 15.81
CA GLN A 127 -15.59 44.10 16.09
C GLN A 127 -15.08 44.11 17.54
N ALA A 128 -15.77 43.43 18.46
CA ALA A 128 -15.44 43.43 19.89
C ALA A 128 -14.29 42.48 20.25
N TRP A 129 -13.98 41.54 19.35
CA TRP A 129 -12.84 40.63 19.53
C TRP A 129 -11.51 41.39 19.63
N ASP A 130 -11.32 42.44 18.80
CA ASP A 130 -10.05 43.19 18.69
C ASP A 130 -10.04 44.55 19.42
N SER A 131 -11.18 45.01 19.93
CA SER A 131 -11.33 46.37 20.44
C SER A 131 -10.99 46.54 21.92
N GLY A 132 -11.00 45.45 22.71
CA GLY A 132 -10.86 45.52 24.16
C GLY A 132 -12.05 46.20 24.86
N ALA A 133 -13.15 46.45 24.14
CA ALA A 133 -14.32 47.13 24.69
C ALA A 133 -15.01 46.26 25.75
N PRO A 134 -15.47 46.84 26.88
CA PRO A 134 -16.25 46.10 27.87
C PRO A 134 -17.57 45.57 27.28
N LEU A 135 -17.82 44.29 27.49
CA LEU A 135 -19.02 43.56 27.10
C LEU A 135 -19.89 43.35 28.33
N ALA A 136 -21.13 43.82 28.29
CA ALA A 136 -22.08 43.66 29.38
C ALA A 136 -22.52 42.19 29.53
N LEU A 137 -22.53 41.70 30.77
CA LEU A 137 -23.15 40.43 31.11
C LEU A 137 -24.62 40.66 31.44
N GLU A 138 -25.48 39.89 30.78
CA GLU A 138 -26.91 39.87 30.97
C GLU A 138 -27.33 38.58 31.71
N GLN A 139 -28.55 38.55 32.23
CA GLN A 139 -29.12 37.34 32.81
C GLN A 139 -29.42 36.33 31.70
N GLY A 140 -28.82 35.14 31.79
CA GLY A 140 -29.06 34.04 30.87
C GLY A 140 -30.41 33.35 31.13
N THR A 141 -30.94 32.67 30.12
CA THR A 141 -32.23 31.96 30.22
C THR A 141 -32.10 30.44 30.28
N ILE A 142 -30.88 29.91 30.12
CA ILE A 142 -30.65 28.47 30.18
C ILE A 142 -30.70 27.96 31.63
N GLY A 143 -31.15 26.71 31.81
CA GLY A 143 -31.19 26.09 33.14
C GLY A 143 -29.87 25.42 33.55
N TRP A 144 -29.07 24.95 32.59
CA TRP A 144 -27.81 24.24 32.79
C TRP A 144 -27.01 24.18 31.47
N GLY A 145 -25.71 23.88 31.53
CA GLY A 145 -24.86 23.72 30.35
C GLY A 145 -24.41 25.02 29.69
N THR A 146 -24.04 24.94 28.42
CA THR A 146 -23.63 26.08 27.60
C THR A 146 -24.39 26.09 26.26
N LEU A 147 -24.75 27.28 25.79
CA LEU A 147 -25.33 27.53 24.47
C LEU A 147 -24.51 28.61 23.77
N ILE A 148 -23.92 28.26 22.62
CA ILE A 148 -23.18 29.17 21.75
C ILE A 148 -23.97 29.35 20.47
N SER A 149 -24.37 30.58 20.18
CA SER A 149 -25.10 30.97 18.98
C SER A 149 -24.22 31.82 18.09
N ILE A 150 -24.00 31.40 16.85
CA ILE A 150 -23.09 32.04 15.91
C ILE A 150 -23.90 32.49 14.71
N GLU A 151 -23.80 33.77 14.35
CA GLU A 151 -24.31 34.25 13.06
C GLU A 151 -23.48 33.56 11.96
N MET A 152 -24.14 32.72 11.15
CA MET A 152 -23.44 31.79 10.27
C MET A 152 -22.93 32.53 9.02
N PRO A 153 -21.64 32.41 8.68
CA PRO A 153 -21.10 32.88 7.41
C PRO A 153 -21.76 32.18 6.21
N ASP A 154 -21.91 32.89 5.09
CA ASP A 154 -22.56 32.35 3.88
C ASP A 154 -21.84 31.09 3.32
N ASP A 155 -20.52 31.01 3.48
CA ASP A 155 -19.67 29.91 3.04
C ASP A 155 -19.77 28.65 3.92
N TRP A 156 -20.27 28.77 5.16
CA TRP A 156 -20.49 27.63 6.06
C TRP A 156 -21.78 26.87 5.75
N HIS A 157 -22.70 27.47 4.99
CA HIS A 157 -23.99 26.86 4.69
C HIS A 157 -23.85 25.58 3.85
N PHE A 158 -22.89 25.54 2.94
CA PHE A 158 -22.68 24.38 2.08
C PHE A 158 -21.85 23.30 2.80
N GLY A 159 -22.44 22.12 3.01
CA GLY A 159 -21.73 20.96 3.55
C GLY A 159 -21.73 20.82 5.08
N LEU A 160 -22.33 21.75 5.84
CA LEU A 160 -22.37 21.68 7.31
C LEU A 160 -22.96 20.37 7.84
N HIS A 161 -24.06 19.88 7.25
CA HIS A 161 -24.64 18.58 7.62
C HIS A 161 -23.64 17.44 7.48
N SER A 162 -22.82 17.46 6.40
CA SER A 162 -21.77 16.46 6.18
C SER A 162 -20.66 16.60 7.22
N ILE A 163 -20.24 17.83 7.54
CA ILE A 163 -19.22 18.09 8.58
C ILE A 163 -19.68 17.60 9.95
N VAL A 164 -20.93 17.89 10.33
CA VAL A 164 -21.50 17.47 11.61
C VAL A 164 -21.60 15.95 11.69
N ALA A 165 -22.10 15.29 10.63
CA ALA A 165 -22.19 13.83 10.58
C ALA A 165 -20.80 13.17 10.66
N ASP A 166 -19.82 13.72 9.94
CA ASP A 166 -18.45 13.20 9.89
C ASP A 166 -17.70 13.38 11.22
N ILE A 167 -17.95 14.47 11.96
CA ILE A 167 -17.41 14.67 13.31
C ILE A 167 -18.13 13.75 14.29
N ALA A 168 -19.46 13.68 14.25
CA ALA A 168 -20.25 12.83 15.13
C ALA A 168 -19.91 11.34 15.02
N LEU A 169 -19.47 10.89 13.84
CA LEU A 169 -19.23 9.49 13.54
C LEU A 169 -18.35 8.80 14.59
N HIS A 170 -17.25 9.42 15.03
CA HIS A 170 -16.34 8.84 16.03
C HIS A 170 -16.18 9.73 17.27
N PHE A 171 -17.10 10.67 17.47
CA PHE A 171 -17.12 11.51 18.67
C PHE A 171 -17.70 10.70 19.85
N PRO A 172 -17.14 10.83 21.07
CA PRO A 172 -17.56 10.02 22.22
C PRO A 172 -18.98 10.35 22.71
N LEU A 173 -19.48 11.56 22.48
CA LEU A 173 -20.82 11.99 22.90
C LEU A 173 -21.85 11.87 21.77
N PRO A 174 -23.12 11.51 22.07
CA PRO A 174 -24.20 11.59 21.10
C PRO A 174 -24.46 13.04 20.67
N MET A 175 -24.65 13.23 19.37
CA MET A 175 -24.85 14.54 18.76
C MET A 175 -26.17 14.57 17.98
N THR A 176 -26.97 15.62 18.12
CA THR A 176 -28.18 15.83 17.32
C THR A 176 -28.04 17.05 16.44
N MET A 177 -28.50 16.99 15.19
CA MET A 177 -28.62 18.15 14.30
C MET A 177 -30.09 18.41 13.98
N ASN A 178 -30.63 19.59 14.30
CA ASN A 178 -32.04 19.95 14.18
C ASN A 178 -32.97 18.89 14.82
N GLY A 179 -32.59 18.40 16.00
CA GLY A 179 -33.28 17.33 16.72
C GLY A 179 -33.08 15.90 16.18
N VAL A 180 -32.36 15.71 15.07
CA VAL A 180 -32.07 14.39 14.48
C VAL A 180 -30.73 13.85 14.97
N LEU A 181 -30.75 12.67 15.60
CA LEU A 181 -29.54 11.99 16.05
C LEU A 181 -28.61 11.67 14.87
N GLN A 182 -27.34 12.08 15.01
CA GLN A 182 -26.31 11.84 14.00
C GLN A 182 -25.73 10.42 14.12
N PRO A 183 -25.24 9.83 13.01
CA PRO A 183 -24.63 8.50 13.03
C PRO A 183 -23.39 8.50 13.94
N ARG A 184 -23.21 7.40 14.66
CA ARG A 184 -22.06 7.17 15.55
C ARG A 184 -21.62 5.72 15.46
N GLU A 185 -20.31 5.52 15.45
CA GLU A 185 -19.65 4.25 15.27
C GLU A 185 -18.36 4.19 16.11
N ASP A 186 -18.04 3.02 16.64
CA ASP A 186 -16.75 2.81 17.29
C ASP A 186 -15.63 3.00 16.26
N PHE A 187 -14.61 3.80 16.59
CA PHE A 187 -13.47 4.03 15.70
C PHE A 187 -12.74 2.74 15.34
N LEU A 188 -12.79 1.74 16.23
CA LEU A 188 -12.18 0.42 16.05
C LEU A 188 -13.19 -0.64 15.60
N LYS A 189 -14.32 -0.24 15.03
CA LYS A 189 -15.27 -1.21 14.46
C LYS A 189 -14.57 -2.10 13.43
N ASP A 190 -14.99 -3.35 13.39
CA ASP A 190 -14.49 -4.40 12.49
C ASP A 190 -13.01 -4.76 12.71
N ALA A 191 -12.38 -4.25 13.78
CA ALA A 191 -11.06 -4.71 14.20
C ALA A 191 -11.13 -6.21 14.56
N LEU A 192 -10.15 -6.97 14.06
CA LEU A 192 -10.04 -8.40 14.33
C LEU A 192 -9.77 -8.68 15.81
N LEU A 193 -9.01 -7.81 16.45
CA LEU A 193 -8.76 -7.79 17.89
C LEU A 193 -8.40 -6.37 18.32
N VAL A 194 -8.68 -6.04 19.57
CA VAL A 194 -8.34 -4.76 20.21
C VAL A 194 -7.44 -5.03 21.42
N ASP A 195 -6.27 -4.38 21.46
CA ASP A 195 -5.33 -4.43 22.59
C ASP A 195 -5.32 -3.07 23.31
N ASP A 196 -5.42 -3.08 24.64
CA ASP A 196 -5.35 -1.87 25.45
C ASP A 196 -3.90 -1.61 25.89
N ALA A 197 -3.32 -0.49 25.49
CA ALA A 197 -1.95 -0.13 25.82
C ALA A 197 -1.73 1.39 25.77
N CYS A 198 -0.84 1.90 26.62
CA CYS A 198 -0.46 3.32 26.66
C CYS A 198 -1.64 4.30 26.82
N GLY A 199 -2.73 3.88 27.48
CA GLY A 199 -3.94 4.69 27.59
C GLY A 199 -4.76 4.78 26.30
N CYS A 200 -4.50 3.88 25.35
CA CYS A 200 -5.18 3.80 24.06
C CYS A 200 -5.77 2.40 23.84
N ARG A 201 -6.80 2.34 23.01
CA ARG A 201 -7.27 1.09 22.40
C ARG A 201 -6.62 0.97 21.02
N ILE A 202 -6.02 -0.18 20.70
CA ILE A 202 -5.32 -0.42 19.45
C ILE A 202 -6.03 -1.54 18.70
N GLY A 203 -6.69 -1.22 17.59
CA GLY A 203 -7.41 -2.18 16.75
C GLY A 203 -6.56 -2.66 15.58
N GLY A 204 -6.54 -3.98 15.35
CA GLY A 204 -5.84 -4.62 14.24
C GLY A 204 -6.74 -4.96 13.07
N TYR A 205 -6.23 -4.77 11.86
CA TYR A 205 -6.95 -5.00 10.60
C TYR A 205 -6.07 -5.78 9.62
N ASN A 206 -6.70 -6.66 8.87
CA ASN A 206 -6.15 -7.18 7.63
C ASN A 206 -6.75 -6.36 6.48
N LEU A 207 -5.91 -5.64 5.73
CA LEU A 207 -6.32 -4.72 4.67
C LEU A 207 -7.29 -3.64 5.17
N ASP A 208 -6.76 -2.61 5.84
CA ASP A 208 -7.55 -1.43 6.22
C ASP A 208 -8.09 -0.72 4.96
N PRO A 209 -9.42 -0.71 4.72
CA PRO A 209 -10.00 -0.08 3.52
C PRO A 209 -9.79 1.44 3.49
N ASP A 210 -9.59 2.07 4.65
CA ASP A 210 -9.34 3.51 4.77
C ASP A 210 -7.84 3.84 4.87
N TRP A 211 -6.97 2.86 4.59
CA TRP A 211 -5.50 3.03 4.53
C TRP A 211 -5.08 4.27 3.74
N GLN A 212 -5.81 4.59 2.65
CA GLN A 212 -5.50 5.72 1.76
C GLN A 212 -5.74 7.11 2.40
N ASP A 213 -6.66 7.26 3.36
CA ASP A 213 -6.88 8.56 4.04
C ASP A 213 -5.80 8.83 5.10
N GLY A 214 -5.19 7.76 5.64
CA GLY A 214 -4.06 7.84 6.58
C GLY A 214 -4.41 8.38 7.98
N ARG A 215 -5.69 8.67 8.25
CA ARG A 215 -6.20 9.20 9.53
C ARG A 215 -6.45 8.08 10.55
N ARG A 216 -5.37 7.43 10.98
CA ARG A 216 -5.43 6.19 11.77
C ARG A 216 -5.44 6.38 13.28
N ILE A 217 -5.45 7.62 13.78
CA ILE A 217 -5.58 7.92 15.21
C ILE A 217 -6.80 8.80 15.46
N ASN A 218 -7.64 8.41 16.42
CA ASN A 218 -8.78 9.18 16.90
C ASN A 218 -8.50 9.81 18.27
N PHE A 219 -8.46 11.14 18.32
CA PHE A 219 -8.41 11.94 19.54
C PHE A 219 -9.82 12.43 19.88
N HIS A 220 -10.62 11.55 20.48
CA HIS A 220 -11.98 11.89 20.94
C HIS A 220 -12.83 12.54 19.82
N GLY A 221 -12.80 11.96 18.62
CA GLY A 221 -13.49 12.43 17.41
C GLY A 221 -12.63 13.29 16.48
N LEU A 222 -11.42 13.67 16.87
CA LEU A 222 -10.41 14.28 16.00
C LEU A 222 -9.51 13.21 15.38
N ARG A 223 -9.82 12.86 14.13
CA ARG A 223 -9.04 11.90 13.36
C ARG A 223 -7.84 12.59 12.71
N VAL A 224 -6.64 12.13 13.03
CA VAL A 224 -5.37 12.74 12.58
C VAL A 224 -4.52 11.76 11.81
N LYS A 225 -3.70 12.30 10.91
CA LYS A 225 -2.72 11.50 10.16
C LYS A 225 -1.54 11.16 11.06
N CYS A 226 -1.16 9.89 11.06
CA CYS A 226 0.04 9.44 11.75
C CYS A 226 0.62 8.19 11.05
N PRO A 227 1.91 8.17 10.72
CA PRO A 227 2.60 6.96 10.34
C PRO A 227 2.59 5.97 11.52
N LEU A 228 1.83 4.89 11.36
CA LEU A 228 1.75 3.74 12.25
C LEU A 228 2.34 2.50 11.56
N PRO A 229 2.88 1.55 12.33
CA PRO A 229 3.46 0.34 11.78
C PRO A 229 2.46 -0.43 10.92
N THR A 230 3.01 -1.09 9.91
CA THR A 230 2.29 -2.07 9.08
C THR A 230 3.19 -3.26 8.85
N ILE A 231 2.59 -4.44 8.74
CA ILE A 231 3.33 -5.68 8.49
C ILE A 231 2.76 -6.33 7.25
N ARG A 232 3.65 -6.70 6.32
CA ARG A 232 3.31 -7.44 5.11
C ARG A 232 3.86 -8.83 5.24
N GLU A 233 3.02 -9.81 4.96
CA GLU A 233 3.47 -11.18 4.78
C GLU A 233 4.00 -11.39 3.36
N VAL A 234 4.86 -12.39 3.20
CA VAL A 234 5.57 -12.69 1.94
C VAL A 234 4.60 -13.32 0.93
N LYS A 235 4.91 -13.18 -0.37
CA LYS A 235 4.28 -13.80 -1.56
C LYS A 235 3.02 -14.64 -1.28
N ASP A 236 1.92 -14.23 -1.91
CA ASP A 236 0.60 -14.89 -1.94
C ASP A 236 -0.32 -14.72 -0.73
N SER A 237 0.18 -14.23 0.41
CA SER A 237 -0.70 -13.58 1.38
C SER A 237 -0.95 -12.15 0.89
N PHE A 238 -2.14 -11.85 0.41
CA PHE A 238 -2.59 -10.45 0.25
C PHE A 238 -2.73 -9.74 1.61
N ASP A 239 -2.37 -10.43 2.69
CA ASP A 239 -2.49 -9.98 4.05
C ASP A 239 -1.56 -8.81 4.32
N HIS A 240 -2.20 -7.70 4.65
CA HIS A 240 -1.55 -6.46 5.02
C HIS A 240 -2.08 -6.03 6.37
N TRP A 241 -1.26 -6.23 7.39
CA TRP A 241 -1.65 -5.96 8.76
C TRP A 241 -1.41 -4.49 9.09
N ALA A 242 -2.48 -3.81 9.48
CA ALA A 242 -2.48 -2.39 9.83
C ALA A 242 -3.21 -2.16 11.16
N VAL A 243 -2.94 -1.01 11.78
CA VAL A 243 -3.56 -0.61 13.04
C VAL A 243 -4.32 0.71 12.92
N ARG A 244 -5.36 0.83 13.73
CA ARG A 244 -5.97 2.10 14.13
C ARG A 244 -5.89 2.25 15.64
N ILE A 245 -5.81 3.49 16.12
CA ILE A 245 -5.64 3.80 17.54
C ILE A 245 -6.73 4.77 17.99
N ASP A 246 -7.48 4.39 19.01
CA ASP A 246 -8.46 5.24 19.69
C ASP A 246 -7.89 5.68 21.04
N ILE A 247 -7.73 6.99 21.24
CA ILE A 247 -7.14 7.53 22.47
C ILE A 247 -8.20 7.63 23.55
N VAL A 248 -7.88 7.04 24.71
CA VAL A 248 -8.77 7.04 25.89
C VAL A 248 -8.24 8.01 26.95
N ASP A 249 -6.99 7.83 27.39
CA ASP A 249 -6.31 8.67 28.37
C ASP A 249 -4.78 8.59 28.17
N ALA A 250 -4.27 9.36 27.21
CA ALA A 250 -2.85 9.36 26.82
C ALA A 250 -2.25 10.78 26.92
N PRO A 251 -2.02 11.32 28.15
CA PRO A 251 -1.54 12.68 28.40
C PRO A 251 -0.24 13.04 27.66
N GLU A 252 0.61 12.05 27.43
CA GLU A 252 1.93 12.25 26.83
C GLU A 252 1.88 12.38 25.29
N ILE A 253 0.73 12.09 24.67
CA ILE A 253 0.53 12.18 23.22
C ILE A 253 -0.12 13.52 22.88
N HIS A 254 0.67 14.39 22.25
CA HIS A 254 0.25 15.75 21.96
C HIS A 254 0.06 15.96 20.45
N LEU A 255 -0.86 16.86 20.09
CA LEU A 255 -1.08 17.30 18.72
C LEU A 255 -0.35 18.62 18.46
N VAL A 256 0.09 18.82 17.21
CA VAL A 256 0.72 20.08 16.79
C VAL A 256 -0.32 21.20 16.89
N LEU A 257 -0.09 22.11 17.83
CA LEU A 257 -0.92 23.29 17.99
C LEU A 257 -0.65 24.30 16.86
N PRO A 258 -1.67 25.08 16.46
CA PRO A 258 -3.04 25.13 16.98
C PRO A 258 -4.04 24.33 16.14
N ALA A 259 -3.68 23.95 14.92
CA ALA A 259 -4.60 23.30 13.98
C ALA A 259 -4.85 21.81 14.31
N ARG A 260 -4.01 21.18 15.14
CA ARG A 260 -4.17 19.80 15.63
C ARG A 260 -4.30 18.73 14.53
N LYS A 261 -3.64 18.96 13.39
CA LYS A 261 -3.72 18.07 12.20
C LYS A 261 -2.72 16.91 12.25
N ASP A 262 -1.64 17.10 13.00
CA ASP A 262 -0.52 16.17 13.10
C ASP A 262 -0.20 15.86 14.56
N VAL A 263 0.33 14.68 14.83
CA VAL A 263 0.82 14.26 16.15
C VAL A 263 2.28 14.72 16.33
N ILE A 264 2.63 15.23 17.50
CA ILE A 264 4.01 15.63 17.82
C ILE A 264 4.90 14.38 17.93
N GLU A 265 6.03 14.40 17.23
CA GLU A 265 7.05 13.35 17.34
C GLU A 265 7.71 13.41 18.72
N SER A 266 7.40 12.44 19.57
CA SER A 266 7.85 12.36 20.97
C SER A 266 8.29 10.94 21.34
N THR A 267 8.94 10.80 22.50
CA THR A 267 9.26 9.49 23.07
C THR A 267 8.00 8.67 23.33
N ALA A 268 6.92 9.30 23.79
CA ALA A 268 5.63 8.64 24.01
C ALA A 268 5.02 8.10 22.72
N LEU A 269 5.10 8.86 21.61
CA LEU A 269 4.64 8.37 20.30
C LEU A 269 5.46 7.17 19.82
N LYS A 270 6.78 7.14 20.08
CA LYS A 270 7.61 5.96 19.78
C LYS A 270 7.17 4.73 20.57
N VAL A 271 6.92 4.88 21.87
CA VAL A 271 6.40 3.80 22.73
C VAL A 271 5.03 3.33 22.24
N LEU A 272 4.15 4.25 21.83
CA LEU A 272 2.84 3.91 21.27
C LEU A 272 2.97 3.13 19.95
N ARG A 273 3.90 3.51 19.07
CA ARG A 273 4.18 2.79 17.82
C ARG A 273 4.71 1.37 18.09
N GLU A 274 5.61 1.20 19.05
CA GLU A 274 6.09 -0.13 19.47
C GLU A 274 4.96 -0.98 20.07
N ALA A 275 4.10 -0.38 20.91
CA ALA A 275 2.93 -1.07 21.44
C ALA A 275 1.96 -1.50 20.33
N ALA A 276 1.78 -0.65 19.31
CA ALA A 276 0.95 -0.98 18.16
C ALA A 276 1.57 -2.06 17.25
N GLU A 277 2.88 -2.04 17.06
CA GLU A 277 3.62 -3.11 16.35
C GLU A 277 3.47 -4.45 17.09
N ARG A 278 3.63 -4.43 18.41
CA ARG A 278 3.40 -5.60 19.27
C ARG A 278 1.96 -6.11 19.17
N ALA A 279 0.98 -5.21 19.12
CA ALA A 279 -0.42 -5.57 18.94
C ALA A 279 -0.62 -6.30 17.59
N LEU A 280 -0.02 -5.82 16.50
CA LEU A 280 -0.04 -6.52 15.20
C LEU A 280 0.47 -7.95 15.30
N TYR A 281 1.62 -8.18 15.94
CA TYR A 281 2.13 -9.55 16.10
C TYR A 281 1.22 -10.42 16.96
N LYS A 282 0.60 -9.87 18.02
CA LYS A 282 -0.42 -10.61 18.80
C LYS A 282 -1.61 -10.99 17.91
N PHE A 283 -2.03 -10.12 17.00
CA PHE A 283 -3.13 -10.41 16.06
C PHE A 283 -2.75 -11.52 15.08
N ILE A 284 -1.54 -11.46 14.51
CA ILE A 284 -1.00 -12.51 13.64
C ILE A 284 -0.91 -13.85 14.39
N ALA A 285 -0.56 -13.83 15.68
CA ALA A 285 -0.54 -15.02 16.52
C ALA A 285 -1.92 -15.69 16.70
N THR A 286 -3.02 -14.98 16.41
CA THR A 286 -4.37 -15.57 16.45
C THR A 286 -4.77 -16.26 15.14
N GLN A 287 -4.02 -16.04 14.06
CA GLN A 287 -4.23 -16.70 12.78
C GLN A 287 -3.75 -18.16 12.84
N PRO A 288 -4.30 -19.07 12.04
CA PRO A 288 -3.90 -20.48 12.02
C PRO A 288 -2.43 -20.67 11.63
N ASP A 289 -1.92 -19.83 10.73
CA ASP A 289 -0.53 -19.78 10.30
C ASP A 289 -0.18 -18.36 9.82
N HIS A 290 1.10 -18.13 9.50
CA HIS A 290 1.57 -16.86 8.93
C HIS A 290 2.73 -17.08 7.95
N ARG A 291 2.99 -16.09 7.12
CA ARG A 291 4.10 -15.98 6.16
C ARG A 291 4.95 -14.72 6.40
N LEU A 292 5.12 -14.32 7.67
CA LEU A 292 6.01 -13.22 8.05
C LEU A 292 7.44 -13.40 7.53
N PRO A 293 8.08 -12.33 7.02
CA PRO A 293 9.53 -12.28 6.84
C PRO A 293 10.25 -12.67 8.14
N PHE A 294 11.39 -13.35 8.02
CA PHE A 294 12.18 -13.78 9.19
C PHE A 294 12.60 -12.61 10.08
N SER A 295 12.87 -11.43 9.49
CA SER A 295 13.14 -10.21 10.23
C SER A 295 11.97 -9.75 11.10
N ALA A 296 10.73 -9.82 10.58
CA ALA A 296 9.52 -9.49 11.31
C ALA A 296 9.22 -10.52 12.41
N TRP A 297 9.45 -11.81 12.15
CA TRP A 297 9.31 -12.86 13.16
C TRP A 297 10.31 -12.72 14.32
N ARG A 298 11.57 -12.40 14.05
CA ARG A 298 12.54 -12.04 15.11
C ARG A 298 12.10 -10.80 15.88
N ARG A 299 11.60 -9.78 15.17
CA ARG A 299 11.09 -8.56 15.78
C ARG A 299 9.89 -8.82 16.70
N ALA A 300 9.00 -9.74 16.34
CA ALA A 300 7.92 -10.19 17.22
C ALA A 300 8.46 -10.75 18.54
N HIS A 301 9.50 -11.59 18.46
CA HIS A 301 10.16 -12.16 19.64
C HIS A 301 10.83 -11.08 20.52
N GLU A 302 11.51 -10.10 19.91
CA GLU A 302 12.08 -8.94 20.63
C GLU A 302 11.02 -8.13 21.38
N LEU A 303 9.81 -8.04 20.82
CA LEU A 303 8.66 -7.37 21.43
C LEU A 303 7.89 -8.28 22.43
N GLY A 304 8.39 -9.48 22.69
CA GLY A 304 7.82 -10.43 23.64
C GLY A 304 6.61 -11.21 23.13
N VAL A 305 6.40 -11.28 21.81
CA VAL A 305 5.33 -12.06 21.18
C VAL A 305 5.92 -13.35 20.61
N ALA A 306 5.48 -14.49 21.15
CA ALA A 306 5.89 -15.80 20.64
C ALA A 306 5.00 -16.19 19.44
N LEU A 307 5.64 -16.47 18.31
CA LEU A 307 5.02 -16.96 17.08
C LEU A 307 5.67 -18.29 16.67
N PRO A 308 4.92 -19.24 16.08
CA PRO A 308 5.52 -20.42 15.46
C PRO A 308 6.43 -20.01 14.28
N GLU A 309 7.17 -20.96 13.70
CA GLU A 309 7.82 -20.68 12.41
C GLU A 309 6.75 -20.40 11.33
N ALA A 310 7.13 -19.62 10.31
CA ALA A 310 6.24 -19.35 9.18
C ALA A 310 5.79 -20.64 8.49
N ARG A 311 4.59 -20.64 7.92
CA ARG A 311 4.03 -21.74 7.14
C ARG A 311 5.04 -22.22 6.11
N SER A 312 5.42 -23.49 6.20
CA SER A 312 6.33 -24.13 5.25
C SER A 312 5.70 -24.26 3.87
N GLY A 313 6.49 -24.03 2.82
CA GLY A 313 6.08 -24.20 1.43
C GLY A 313 6.42 -22.98 0.58
N LEU A 314 6.81 -23.23 -0.66
CA LEU A 314 7.28 -22.23 -1.62
C LEU A 314 6.51 -22.34 -2.94
N SER A 315 6.45 -21.24 -3.68
CA SER A 315 5.86 -21.22 -5.02
C SER A 315 6.66 -22.09 -5.99
N MET A 316 5.95 -22.83 -6.85
CA MET A 316 6.55 -23.57 -7.95
C MET A 316 7.32 -22.63 -8.87
N TRP A 317 8.57 -22.95 -9.16
CA TRP A 317 9.41 -22.14 -10.02
C TRP A 317 8.93 -22.17 -11.47
N ARG A 318 8.88 -20.98 -12.07
CA ARG A 318 8.70 -20.76 -13.49
C ARG A 318 9.97 -20.12 -14.04
N PRO A 319 10.47 -20.54 -15.21
CA PRO A 319 11.61 -19.87 -15.82
C PRO A 319 11.25 -18.44 -16.20
N GLU A 320 12.14 -17.51 -15.88
CA GLU A 320 12.03 -16.10 -16.25
C GLU A 320 12.06 -15.94 -17.77
N THR A 321 11.27 -14.99 -18.28
CA THR A 321 11.31 -14.57 -19.68
C THR A 321 11.83 -13.16 -19.81
N ALA A 322 12.40 -12.79 -20.96
CA ALA A 322 12.87 -11.43 -21.21
C ALA A 322 11.79 -10.35 -21.00
N ASP A 323 10.54 -10.63 -21.37
CA ASP A 323 9.38 -9.73 -21.19
C ASP A 323 8.82 -9.74 -19.76
N ASP A 324 9.40 -10.48 -18.80
CA ASP A 324 8.96 -10.50 -17.40
C ASP A 324 9.40 -9.24 -16.62
N CYS A 325 9.58 -8.08 -17.29
CA CYS A 325 9.99 -6.79 -16.73
C CYS A 325 9.09 -6.26 -15.57
N HIS A 326 8.01 -6.98 -15.25
CA HIS A 326 7.08 -6.72 -14.15
C HIS A 326 6.90 -7.87 -13.15
N GLY A 327 7.75 -8.89 -13.15
CA GLY A 327 7.83 -9.91 -12.10
C GLY A 327 6.54 -10.70 -11.89
N ARG A 328 6.28 -11.71 -12.72
CA ARG A 328 5.19 -12.66 -12.48
C ARG A 328 5.65 -13.77 -11.54
N ALA A 329 5.27 -13.67 -10.28
CA ALA A 329 5.39 -14.78 -9.34
C ALA A 329 4.40 -15.90 -9.68
N SER A 330 4.83 -17.16 -9.54
CA SER A 330 3.92 -18.30 -9.59
C SER A 330 3.00 -18.29 -8.36
N ALA A 331 1.69 -18.23 -8.57
CA ALA A 331 0.69 -18.33 -7.49
C ALA A 331 0.42 -19.78 -7.04
N ILE A 332 1.17 -20.75 -7.58
CA ILE A 332 0.96 -22.18 -7.32
C ILE A 332 2.00 -22.65 -6.31
N MET A 333 1.55 -23.01 -5.11
CA MET A 333 2.40 -23.64 -4.10
C MET A 333 2.85 -25.03 -4.56
N ALA A 334 4.11 -25.36 -4.27
CA ALA A 334 4.63 -26.70 -4.49
C ALA A 334 3.85 -27.74 -3.67
N PRO A 335 3.54 -28.91 -4.25
CA PRO A 335 2.96 -30.01 -3.49
C PRO A 335 3.99 -30.58 -2.49
N GLN A 336 3.54 -31.45 -1.59
CA GLN A 336 4.45 -32.18 -0.70
C GLN A 336 5.46 -33.01 -1.52
N GLY A 337 6.75 -32.84 -1.24
CA GLY A 337 7.83 -33.53 -1.93
C GLY A 337 9.19 -32.88 -1.65
N ALA A 338 10.24 -33.41 -2.27
CA ALA A 338 11.57 -32.80 -2.21
C ALA A 338 11.56 -31.49 -3.01
N MET A 339 11.90 -30.38 -2.38
CA MET A 339 12.01 -29.07 -3.03
C MET A 339 13.47 -28.77 -3.35
N LEU A 340 13.71 -28.00 -4.42
CA LEU A 340 15.01 -27.42 -4.75
C LEU A 340 14.81 -25.96 -5.12
N ILE A 341 15.41 -25.06 -4.34
CA ILE A 341 15.29 -23.62 -4.57
C ILE A 341 16.11 -23.23 -5.80
N VAL A 342 15.45 -22.53 -6.71
CA VAL A 342 16.07 -21.86 -7.85
C VAL A 342 16.19 -20.37 -7.50
N PRO A 343 17.41 -19.78 -7.51
CA PRO A 343 17.58 -18.34 -7.31
C PRO A 343 16.96 -17.56 -8.49
N THR A 344 16.87 -16.24 -8.33
CA THR A 344 16.62 -15.34 -9.47
C THR A 344 17.81 -15.45 -10.42
N THR A 345 17.52 -15.68 -11.71
CA THR A 345 18.53 -15.92 -12.75
C THR A 345 18.08 -15.27 -14.05
N ASP A 346 19.02 -14.85 -14.88
CA ASP A 346 18.71 -14.29 -16.18
C ASP A 346 17.92 -15.27 -17.08
N PRO A 347 17.12 -14.75 -18.05
CA PRO A 347 16.23 -15.57 -18.86
C PRO A 347 16.93 -16.71 -19.64
N ASP A 348 18.17 -16.52 -20.09
CA ASP A 348 18.94 -17.57 -20.78
C ASP A 348 19.26 -18.77 -19.87
N ILE A 349 19.72 -18.51 -18.64
CA ILE A 349 19.96 -19.55 -17.63
C ILE A 349 18.65 -20.18 -17.19
N ALA A 350 17.62 -19.37 -16.92
CA ALA A 350 16.31 -19.84 -16.49
C ALA A 350 15.67 -20.77 -17.54
N GLN A 351 15.70 -20.38 -18.81
CA GLN A 351 15.16 -21.19 -19.89
C GLN A 351 16.00 -22.46 -20.14
N ALA A 352 17.32 -22.42 -19.96
CA ALA A 352 18.17 -23.61 -20.01
C ALA A 352 17.83 -24.61 -18.88
N LEU A 353 17.66 -24.12 -17.65
CA LEU A 353 17.20 -24.91 -16.50
C LEU A 353 15.84 -25.56 -16.75
N ALA A 354 14.92 -24.85 -17.43
CA ALA A 354 13.61 -25.39 -17.77
C ALA A 354 13.69 -26.62 -18.68
N LEU A 355 14.71 -26.70 -19.55
CA LEU A 355 14.97 -27.87 -20.40
C LEU A 355 15.59 -29.04 -19.63
N ALA A 356 16.26 -28.77 -18.51
CA ALA A 356 16.89 -29.76 -17.64
C ALA A 356 15.93 -30.35 -16.59
N ARG A 357 14.88 -29.61 -16.21
CA ARG A 357 13.95 -29.93 -15.11
C ARG A 357 13.40 -31.36 -15.10
N ASP A 358 12.99 -31.90 -16.25
CA ASP A 358 12.37 -33.23 -16.33
C ASP A 358 13.40 -34.36 -16.51
N LYS A 359 14.69 -34.09 -16.28
CA LYS A 359 15.78 -35.05 -16.43
C LYS A 359 16.43 -35.33 -15.09
N MET A 360 17.01 -36.52 -14.95
CA MET A 360 17.82 -36.86 -13.76
C MET A 360 19.00 -35.88 -13.60
N PRO A 361 19.30 -35.43 -12.37
CA PRO A 361 18.60 -35.72 -11.12
C PRO A 361 17.48 -34.72 -10.77
N LEU A 362 17.25 -33.68 -11.57
CA LEU A 362 16.30 -32.61 -11.27
C LEU A 362 14.84 -33.08 -11.25
N GLN A 363 14.50 -34.10 -12.02
CA GLN A 363 13.14 -34.67 -12.06
C GLN A 363 12.64 -35.17 -10.69
N ASP A 364 13.56 -35.43 -9.75
CA ASP A 364 13.25 -35.89 -8.40
C ASP A 364 12.85 -34.73 -7.46
N PHE A 365 12.97 -33.48 -7.91
CA PHE A 365 12.69 -32.28 -7.14
C PHE A 365 11.55 -31.44 -7.74
N HIS A 366 10.76 -30.81 -6.87
CA HIS A 366 9.97 -29.64 -7.22
C HIS A 366 10.89 -28.42 -7.21
N LEU A 367 11.17 -27.87 -8.39
CA LEU A 367 11.86 -26.59 -8.50
C LEU A 367 10.94 -25.50 -7.94
N VAL A 368 11.44 -24.72 -6.99
CA VAL A 368 10.68 -23.67 -6.28
C VAL A 368 11.40 -22.34 -6.29
N GLU A 369 10.64 -21.25 -6.27
CA GLU A 369 11.19 -19.90 -6.29
C GLU A 369 11.90 -19.57 -4.97
N ALA A 370 13.01 -18.83 -5.05
CA ALA A 370 13.65 -18.31 -3.85
C ALA A 370 12.80 -17.22 -3.20
N GLU A 371 12.67 -17.30 -1.87
CA GLU A 371 12.02 -16.30 -1.04
C GLU A 371 13.00 -15.82 0.04
N SER A 372 13.93 -14.94 -0.35
CA SER A 372 15.02 -14.46 0.52
C SER A 372 14.56 -13.89 1.86
N SER A 373 13.35 -13.33 1.91
CA SER A 373 12.74 -12.83 3.15
C SER A 373 12.43 -13.90 4.20
N LEU A 374 12.38 -15.19 3.81
CA LEU A 374 12.20 -16.33 4.71
C LEU A 374 13.54 -16.94 5.19
N GLN A 375 14.68 -16.45 4.69
CA GLN A 375 16.00 -16.92 5.12
C GLN A 375 16.19 -16.71 6.63
N GLY A 376 16.60 -17.77 7.33
CA GLY A 376 16.75 -17.82 8.78
C GLY A 376 15.73 -18.71 9.49
N TYR A 377 14.59 -19.04 8.86
CA TYR A 377 13.70 -20.07 9.39
C TYR A 377 14.33 -21.45 9.23
N ALA A 378 14.21 -22.31 10.26
CA ALA A 378 14.85 -23.62 10.24
C ALA A 378 14.39 -24.45 9.05
N TRP A 379 13.08 -24.52 8.78
CA TRP A 379 12.59 -25.30 7.64
C TRP A 379 13.07 -24.78 6.28
N TYR A 380 13.25 -23.47 6.11
CA TYR A 380 13.64 -22.86 4.84
C TYR A 380 15.14 -23.05 4.58
N ASP A 381 15.97 -22.91 5.61
CA ASP A 381 17.42 -23.05 5.49
C ASP A 381 17.88 -24.52 5.29
N GLU A 382 17.00 -25.49 5.58
CA GLU A 382 17.21 -26.91 5.28
C GLU A 382 16.84 -27.30 3.83
N VAL A 383 16.18 -26.43 3.06
CA VAL A 383 15.85 -26.72 1.65
C VAL A 383 17.12 -26.56 0.79
N PRO A 384 17.45 -27.52 -0.08
CA PRO A 384 18.60 -27.39 -0.97
C PRO A 384 18.39 -26.24 -1.96
N ILE A 385 19.48 -25.62 -2.40
CA ILE A 385 19.48 -24.49 -3.32
C ILE A 385 20.53 -24.69 -4.42
N ILE A 386 20.17 -24.31 -5.65
CA ILE A 386 21.13 -24.08 -6.73
C ILE A 386 21.93 -22.80 -6.40
N GLU A 387 23.20 -22.95 -6.04
CA GLU A 387 24.11 -21.82 -5.79
C GLU A 387 24.65 -21.24 -7.11
N GLN A 388 24.91 -22.11 -8.08
CA GLN A 388 25.46 -21.72 -9.39
C GLN A 388 24.88 -22.61 -10.48
N ALA A 389 24.57 -22.00 -11.62
CA ALA A 389 24.21 -22.69 -12.85
C ALA A 389 25.14 -22.22 -13.98
N SER A 390 25.78 -23.17 -14.64
CA SER A 390 26.66 -22.89 -15.79
C SER A 390 26.43 -23.90 -16.91
N LEU A 391 26.78 -23.53 -18.12
CA LEU A 391 26.54 -24.30 -19.33
C LEU A 391 27.87 -24.61 -19.99
N ARG A 392 28.13 -25.89 -20.27
CA ARG A 392 29.26 -26.35 -21.08
C ARG A 392 28.79 -26.79 -22.44
N ILE A 393 29.39 -26.21 -23.48
CA ILE A 393 29.08 -26.46 -24.87
C ILE A 393 30.25 -27.19 -25.50
N HIS A 394 29.99 -28.31 -26.18
CA HIS A 394 30.98 -29.05 -26.95
C HIS A 394 30.69 -28.92 -28.44
N ARG A 395 31.68 -28.45 -29.21
CA ARG A 395 31.56 -28.28 -30.65
C ARG A 395 32.91 -28.54 -31.33
N ASP A 396 32.94 -29.47 -32.28
CA ASP A 396 34.10 -29.79 -33.12
C ASP A 396 35.38 -30.10 -32.29
N GLY A 397 35.19 -30.69 -31.10
CA GLY A 397 36.27 -31.02 -30.17
C GLY A 397 36.76 -29.86 -29.27
N ALA A 398 36.16 -28.67 -29.38
CA ALA A 398 36.35 -27.55 -28.45
C ALA A 398 35.26 -27.54 -27.36
N GLU A 399 35.62 -27.08 -26.15
CA GLU A 399 34.70 -26.84 -25.04
C GLU A 399 34.59 -25.34 -24.78
N TYR A 400 33.36 -24.84 -24.64
CA TYR A 400 33.05 -23.47 -24.28
C TYR A 400 32.21 -23.45 -22.99
N HIS A 401 32.36 -22.38 -22.23
CA HIS A 401 31.66 -22.18 -20.95
C HIS A 401 30.80 -20.92 -21.03
N TYR A 402 29.60 -21.00 -20.47
CA TYR A 402 28.65 -19.89 -20.40
C TYR A 402 27.96 -19.88 -19.04
N ASP A 403 27.90 -18.72 -18.40
CA ASP A 403 27.18 -18.46 -17.16
C ASP A 403 26.87 -16.95 -17.04
N ASP A 404 26.32 -16.53 -15.91
CA ASP A 404 25.95 -15.12 -15.66
C ASP A 404 27.16 -14.16 -15.75
N GLU A 405 28.40 -14.63 -15.58
CA GLU A 405 29.61 -13.81 -15.59
C GLU A 405 30.44 -13.98 -16.89
N THR A 406 30.17 -15.05 -17.65
CA THR A 406 31.00 -15.49 -18.76
C THR A 406 30.19 -15.57 -20.06
N CYS A 407 30.49 -14.65 -20.99
CA CYS A 407 29.98 -14.69 -22.35
C CYS A 407 30.71 -15.71 -23.24
N LEU A 408 30.04 -16.19 -24.28
CA LEU A 408 30.65 -16.97 -25.35
C LEU A 408 31.46 -16.05 -26.29
N PRO A 409 32.48 -16.58 -26.99
CA PRO A 409 33.25 -15.81 -27.96
C PRO A 409 32.35 -15.21 -29.05
N ALA A 410 32.55 -13.93 -29.39
CA ALA A 410 31.72 -13.22 -30.36
C ALA A 410 31.80 -13.77 -31.79
N ASP A 411 32.84 -14.54 -32.11
CA ASP A 411 33.03 -15.23 -33.38
C ASP A 411 32.37 -16.62 -33.44
N LEU A 412 31.81 -17.10 -32.32
CA LEU A 412 31.08 -18.36 -32.28
C LEU A 412 29.70 -18.20 -32.93
N ALA A 413 29.55 -18.73 -34.14
CA ALA A 413 28.29 -18.66 -34.87
C ALA A 413 27.20 -19.58 -34.26
N SER A 414 25.95 -19.11 -34.27
CA SER A 414 24.76 -19.93 -34.01
C SER A 414 24.73 -21.17 -34.92
N GLY A 415 24.20 -22.28 -34.42
CA GLY A 415 24.12 -23.52 -35.19
C GLY A 415 24.05 -24.80 -34.36
N LEU A 416 24.31 -25.92 -35.04
CA LEU A 416 24.32 -27.23 -34.40
C LEU A 416 25.64 -27.47 -33.66
N VAL A 417 25.54 -28.15 -32.52
CA VAL A 417 26.66 -28.52 -31.64
C VAL A 417 26.59 -29.98 -31.25
N ASP A 418 27.72 -30.53 -30.78
CA ASP A 418 27.81 -31.94 -30.40
C ASP A 418 27.03 -32.21 -29.12
N ARG A 419 27.19 -31.34 -28.11
CA ARG A 419 26.59 -31.54 -26.79
C ARG A 419 26.48 -30.23 -26.01
N ILE A 420 25.42 -30.11 -25.20
CA ILE A 420 25.23 -29.01 -24.24
C ILE A 420 24.93 -29.63 -22.89
N VAL A 421 25.67 -29.24 -21.85
CA VAL A 421 25.54 -29.76 -20.49
C VAL A 421 25.29 -28.59 -19.53
N ALA A 422 24.15 -28.57 -18.86
CA ALA A 422 23.90 -27.72 -17.72
C ALA A 422 24.55 -28.32 -16.48
N GLU A 423 25.47 -27.59 -15.86
CA GLU A 423 26.12 -27.92 -14.60
C GLU A 423 25.58 -27.07 -13.48
N LEU A 424 25.09 -27.73 -12.43
CA LEU A 424 24.45 -27.09 -11.28
C LEU A 424 25.23 -27.44 -10.03
N ILE A 425 25.69 -26.42 -9.32
CA ILE A 425 26.22 -26.57 -7.98
C ILE A 425 25.06 -26.39 -7.02
N VAL A 426 24.69 -27.47 -6.34
CA VAL A 426 23.60 -27.49 -5.36
C VAL A 426 24.19 -27.61 -3.96
N ALA A 427 23.86 -26.67 -3.09
CA ALA A 427 24.09 -26.81 -1.66
C ALA A 427 22.90 -27.54 -1.03
N ASN A 428 23.16 -28.59 -0.26
CA ASN A 428 22.11 -29.39 0.37
C ASN A 428 21.30 -28.62 1.42
N THR A 429 21.91 -27.59 2.02
CA THR A 429 21.33 -26.68 3.01
C THR A 429 21.98 -25.31 2.86
N ARG A 430 21.39 -24.25 3.42
CA ARG A 430 21.98 -22.90 3.42
C ARG A 430 23.02 -22.65 4.51
N HIS A 431 23.32 -23.64 5.36
CA HIS A 431 24.31 -23.50 6.43
C HIS A 431 25.74 -23.35 5.91
N GLU A 432 26.58 -22.59 6.62
CA GLU A 432 28.01 -22.51 6.31
C GLU A 432 28.66 -23.89 6.39
N GLY A 433 29.43 -24.25 5.36
CA GLY A 433 30.08 -25.55 5.25
C GLY A 433 29.17 -26.69 4.75
N ALA A 434 27.97 -26.37 4.26
CA ALA A 434 27.09 -27.35 3.63
C ALA A 434 27.80 -28.14 2.52
N LEU A 435 27.47 -29.44 2.44
CA LEU A 435 27.93 -30.30 1.37
C LEU A 435 27.33 -29.83 0.04
N ARG A 436 28.18 -29.73 -0.98
CA ARG A 436 27.78 -29.38 -2.34
C ARG A 436 27.74 -30.62 -3.22
N SER A 437 26.68 -30.78 -3.99
CA SER A 437 26.60 -31.72 -5.09
C SER A 437 26.73 -30.98 -6.42
N ILE A 438 27.37 -31.63 -7.39
CA ILE A 438 27.42 -31.16 -8.76
C ILE A 438 26.48 -32.05 -9.56
N HIS A 439 25.52 -31.44 -10.24
CA HIS A 439 24.60 -32.14 -11.14
C HIS A 439 24.86 -31.70 -12.56
N SER A 440 25.07 -32.66 -13.46
CA SER A 440 25.31 -32.41 -14.88
C SER A 440 24.15 -32.99 -15.68
N VAL A 441 23.44 -32.14 -16.41
CA VAL A 441 22.25 -32.50 -17.18
C VAL A 441 22.42 -32.07 -18.62
N GLU A 442 22.34 -33.01 -19.56
CA GLU A 442 22.35 -32.65 -20.98
C GLU A 442 21.06 -31.94 -21.36
N ILE A 443 21.15 -30.86 -22.12
CA ILE A 443 20.00 -30.13 -22.65
C ILE A 443 20.05 -30.08 -24.19
N PRO A 444 18.90 -30.09 -24.86
CA PRO A 444 18.85 -30.22 -26.32
C PRO A 444 19.18 -28.93 -27.08
N ALA A 445 19.09 -27.77 -26.42
CA ALA A 445 19.33 -26.45 -27.00
C ALA A 445 19.68 -25.43 -25.92
N LEU A 446 20.28 -24.32 -26.33
CA LEU A 446 20.64 -23.17 -25.49
C LEU A 446 20.52 -21.89 -26.32
N VAL A 447 19.93 -20.85 -25.76
CA VAL A 447 19.90 -19.50 -26.33
C VAL A 447 20.72 -18.61 -25.39
N CYS A 448 21.87 -18.13 -25.86
CA CYS A 448 22.74 -17.28 -25.08
C CYS A 448 22.49 -15.83 -25.50
N ARG A 449 22.13 -14.97 -24.55
CA ARG A 449 22.01 -13.51 -24.79
C ARG A 449 23.34 -12.89 -25.20
N ASN A 450 24.43 -13.43 -24.66
CA ASN A 450 25.80 -12.96 -24.92
C ASN A 450 25.99 -11.45 -24.68
N GLY A 451 25.23 -10.88 -23.74
CA GLY A 451 25.25 -9.45 -23.40
C GLY A 451 24.20 -8.57 -24.10
N GLY A 452 23.43 -9.12 -25.04
CA GLY A 452 22.40 -8.39 -25.81
C GLY A 452 20.99 -8.96 -25.68
N TRP A 453 19.99 -8.20 -26.15
CA TRP A 453 18.58 -8.64 -26.25
C TRP A 453 18.16 -8.91 -27.70
N ASP A 454 19.03 -8.58 -28.65
CA ASP A 454 18.74 -8.68 -30.07
C ASP A 454 18.97 -10.10 -30.59
N LEU A 455 18.08 -10.54 -31.48
CA LEU A 455 18.18 -11.86 -32.11
C LEU A 455 19.49 -12.03 -32.89
N GLU A 456 20.03 -10.94 -33.47
CA GLU A 456 21.26 -10.95 -34.25
C GLU A 456 22.52 -11.09 -33.39
N GLU A 457 22.49 -10.62 -32.14
CA GLU A 457 23.63 -10.68 -31.21
C GLU A 457 23.64 -11.98 -30.39
N ALA A 458 22.49 -12.64 -30.29
CA ALA A 458 22.34 -13.87 -29.54
C ALA A 458 23.01 -15.07 -30.23
N ILE A 459 23.59 -15.97 -29.44
CA ILE A 459 24.15 -17.23 -29.91
C ILE A 459 23.17 -18.36 -29.59
N ILE A 460 22.58 -18.94 -30.64
CA ILE A 460 21.56 -19.98 -30.55
C ILE A 460 22.18 -21.32 -30.96
N LEU A 461 22.15 -22.26 -30.02
CA LEU A 461 22.79 -23.57 -30.17
C LEU A 461 21.77 -24.69 -30.01
N ALA A 462 21.86 -25.72 -30.85
CA ALA A 462 21.03 -26.92 -30.75
C ALA A 462 21.83 -28.19 -30.99
N THR A 463 21.44 -29.28 -30.33
CA THR A 463 22.10 -30.58 -30.48
C THR A 463 21.53 -31.37 -31.67
N HIS A 464 22.39 -32.13 -32.35
CA HIS A 464 21.98 -32.97 -33.48
C HIS A 464 20.94 -34.06 -33.10
N GLU A 465 21.07 -34.64 -31.90
CA GLU A 465 20.29 -35.82 -31.48
C GLU A 465 19.14 -35.46 -30.52
N GLY A 466 18.98 -34.19 -30.14
CA GLY A 466 18.05 -33.77 -29.09
C GLY A 466 16.56 -33.75 -29.46
N GLY A 467 16.20 -34.11 -30.69
CA GLY A 467 14.81 -34.11 -31.17
C GLY A 467 14.13 -32.73 -31.11
N MET A 468 14.93 -31.66 -31.08
CA MET A 468 14.45 -30.28 -31.02
C MET A 468 13.68 -29.94 -32.29
N LYS A 469 12.51 -29.32 -32.14
CA LYS A 469 11.68 -28.88 -33.26
C LYS A 469 11.75 -27.37 -33.40
N PRO A 470 11.65 -26.81 -34.62
CA PRO A 470 11.68 -25.37 -34.83
C PRO A 470 10.69 -24.60 -33.96
N ASP A 471 9.43 -25.06 -33.84
CA ASP A 471 8.43 -24.43 -32.97
C ASP A 471 8.85 -24.35 -31.50
N ARG A 472 9.58 -25.37 -30.99
CA ARG A 472 10.02 -25.41 -29.60
C ARG A 472 11.24 -24.53 -29.38
N LEU A 473 12.19 -24.53 -30.32
CA LEU A 473 13.36 -23.66 -30.27
C LEU A 473 12.98 -22.19 -30.49
N GLY A 474 12.05 -21.89 -31.39
CA GLY A 474 11.50 -20.54 -31.59
C GLY A 474 10.85 -19.99 -30.33
N ARG A 475 10.07 -20.80 -29.61
CA ARG A 475 9.54 -20.41 -28.29
C ARG A 475 10.62 -20.18 -27.23
N LEU A 476 11.71 -20.95 -27.27
CA LEU A 476 12.85 -20.76 -26.38
C LEU A 476 13.54 -19.43 -26.66
N ILE A 477 13.81 -19.13 -27.93
CA ILE A 477 14.39 -17.86 -28.40
C ILE A 477 13.50 -16.69 -27.95
N TYR A 478 12.20 -16.78 -28.23
CA TYR A 478 11.22 -15.77 -27.79
C TYR A 478 11.27 -15.56 -26.28
N ALA A 479 11.18 -16.63 -25.50
CA ALA A 479 11.18 -16.54 -24.04
C ALA A 479 12.49 -15.93 -23.49
N THR A 480 13.63 -16.21 -24.11
CA THR A 480 14.94 -15.72 -23.66
C THR A 480 15.24 -14.28 -24.07
N LEU A 481 14.73 -13.81 -25.22
CA LEU A 481 15.19 -12.55 -25.83
C LEU A 481 14.11 -11.49 -25.97
N PHE A 482 12.84 -11.86 -26.20
CA PHE A 482 11.80 -10.88 -26.49
C PHE A 482 11.48 -10.03 -25.25
N CYS A 483 11.71 -8.73 -25.35
CA CYS A 483 11.22 -7.73 -24.42
C CYS A 483 10.58 -6.62 -25.25
N SER A 484 9.32 -6.31 -24.95
CA SER A 484 8.62 -5.23 -25.64
C SER A 484 9.24 -3.86 -25.35
N ILE A 485 9.31 -3.02 -26.38
CA ILE A 485 9.77 -1.64 -26.25
C ILE A 485 8.53 -0.77 -26.08
N ASP A 486 8.42 -0.13 -24.92
CA ASP A 486 7.31 0.75 -24.55
C ASP A 486 7.70 2.22 -24.78
N ASP A 487 8.02 2.56 -26.03
CA ASP A 487 8.28 3.93 -26.49
C ASP A 487 7.15 4.39 -27.45
N GLY A 488 6.85 5.68 -27.44
CA GLY A 488 5.71 6.25 -28.18
C GLY A 488 5.81 6.13 -29.70
N ASP A 489 7.01 5.87 -30.22
CA ASP A 489 7.29 5.65 -31.65
C ASP A 489 7.33 4.14 -32.03
N SER A 490 7.18 3.24 -31.05
CA SER A 490 7.18 1.79 -31.28
C SER A 490 5.78 1.25 -31.58
N ASP A 491 5.71 0.15 -32.34
CA ASP A 491 4.45 -0.54 -32.62
C ASP A 491 3.80 -1.10 -31.34
N SER A 492 2.54 -1.54 -31.41
CA SER A 492 1.89 -2.18 -30.25
C SER A 492 2.62 -3.44 -29.81
N TRP A 493 2.50 -3.80 -28.52
CA TRP A 493 3.04 -5.04 -27.96
C TRP A 493 2.68 -6.26 -28.82
N GLU A 494 1.42 -6.36 -29.26
CA GLU A 494 0.96 -7.49 -30.08
C GLU A 494 1.72 -7.58 -31.41
N THR A 495 2.01 -6.44 -32.03
CA THR A 495 2.69 -6.36 -33.32
C THR A 495 4.17 -6.70 -33.19
N GLN A 496 4.82 -6.17 -32.16
CA GLN A 496 6.21 -6.50 -31.83
C GLN A 496 6.35 -8.00 -31.49
N SER A 497 5.49 -8.51 -30.62
CA SER A 497 5.48 -9.92 -30.20
C SER A 497 5.26 -10.86 -31.38
N TYR A 498 4.29 -10.56 -32.25
CA TYR A 498 4.01 -11.39 -33.42
C TYR A 498 5.18 -11.44 -34.39
N THR A 499 5.77 -10.27 -34.66
CA THR A 499 6.94 -10.14 -35.54
C THR A 499 8.13 -10.93 -34.98
N PHE A 500 8.43 -10.77 -33.69
CA PHE A 500 9.52 -11.48 -33.05
C PHE A 500 9.30 -13.00 -33.03
N GLU A 501 8.08 -13.47 -32.73
CA GLU A 501 7.76 -14.91 -32.74
C GLU A 501 8.00 -15.53 -34.12
N ARG A 502 7.63 -14.82 -35.19
CA ARG A 502 7.89 -15.25 -36.57
C ARG A 502 9.39 -15.33 -36.85
N ASP A 503 10.14 -14.29 -36.52
CA ASP A 503 11.57 -14.20 -36.83
C ASP A 503 12.36 -15.24 -36.01
N ALA A 504 12.02 -15.42 -34.73
CA ALA A 504 12.57 -16.47 -33.87
C ALA A 504 12.31 -17.89 -34.40
N ARG A 505 11.10 -18.14 -34.94
CA ARG A 505 10.76 -19.43 -35.56
C ARG A 505 11.53 -19.66 -36.85
N GLN A 506 11.68 -18.63 -37.68
CA GLN A 506 12.46 -18.72 -38.91
C GLN A 506 13.93 -19.05 -38.61
N GLU A 507 14.53 -18.38 -37.61
CA GLU A 507 15.89 -18.63 -37.18
C GLU A 507 16.06 -20.05 -36.62
N ALA A 508 15.10 -20.52 -35.82
CA ALA A 508 15.08 -21.89 -35.33
C ALA A 508 15.04 -22.93 -36.47
N THR A 509 14.26 -22.68 -37.53
CA THR A 509 14.21 -23.54 -38.71
C THR A 509 15.51 -23.51 -39.49
N ARG A 510 16.12 -22.34 -39.64
CA ARG A 510 17.40 -22.18 -40.30
C ARG A 510 18.49 -23.02 -39.62
N ILE A 511 18.54 -22.98 -38.29
CA ILE A 511 19.51 -23.74 -37.48
C ILE A 511 19.26 -25.26 -37.57
N LEU A 512 18.01 -25.71 -37.47
CA LEU A 512 17.68 -27.13 -37.35
C LEU A 512 17.54 -27.84 -38.70
N LEU A 513 17.05 -27.15 -39.73
CA LEU A 513 16.65 -27.72 -41.03
C LEU A 513 17.39 -27.10 -42.23
N GLY A 514 18.12 -26.00 -42.03
CA GLY A 514 18.90 -25.32 -43.06
C GLY A 514 18.17 -24.16 -43.73
N GLU A 515 18.92 -23.42 -44.56
CA GLU A 515 18.46 -22.18 -45.24
C GLU A 515 17.22 -22.38 -46.12
N ASP A 516 17.22 -23.42 -46.96
CA ASP A 516 16.10 -23.67 -47.89
C ASP A 516 14.77 -23.90 -47.14
N ALA A 517 14.82 -24.61 -46.00
CA ALA A 517 13.65 -24.85 -45.17
C ALA A 517 13.12 -23.56 -44.52
N ALA A 518 14.03 -22.68 -44.07
CA ALA A 518 13.67 -21.40 -43.48
C ALA A 518 13.02 -20.46 -44.52
N VAL A 519 13.55 -20.44 -45.75
CA VAL A 519 12.96 -19.70 -46.87
C VAL A 519 11.55 -20.21 -47.18
N LEU A 520 11.37 -21.53 -47.28
CA LEU A 520 10.05 -22.13 -47.54
C LEU A 520 9.04 -21.82 -46.42
N GLU A 521 9.50 -21.83 -45.16
CA GLU A 521 8.64 -21.47 -44.03
C GLU A 521 8.23 -20.00 -44.04
N ALA A 522 9.18 -19.09 -44.28
CA ALA A 522 8.91 -17.67 -44.43
C ALA A 522 7.86 -17.41 -45.53
N ILE A 523 8.01 -18.06 -46.69
CA ILE A 523 7.02 -18.00 -47.78
C ILE A 523 5.66 -18.52 -47.30
N SER A 524 5.63 -19.66 -46.61
CA SER A 524 4.38 -20.26 -46.13
C SER A 524 3.66 -19.39 -45.09
N ILE A 525 4.38 -18.72 -44.19
CA ILE A 525 3.81 -17.86 -43.16
C ILE A 525 3.19 -16.62 -43.81
N ASN A 526 3.95 -15.90 -44.65
CA ASN A 526 3.47 -14.72 -45.38
C ASN A 526 2.27 -15.06 -46.28
N ALA A 527 2.32 -16.21 -46.96
CA ALA A 527 1.20 -16.69 -47.76
C ALA A 527 -0.04 -16.96 -46.90
N ARG A 528 0.10 -17.54 -45.70
CA ARG A 528 -1.06 -17.77 -44.82
C ARG A 528 -1.67 -16.47 -44.33
N GLU A 529 -0.86 -15.51 -43.91
CA GLU A 529 -1.33 -14.21 -43.42
C GLU A 529 -2.09 -13.44 -44.50
N HIS A 530 -1.54 -13.36 -45.70
CA HIS A 530 -2.07 -12.49 -46.74
C HIS A 530 -3.02 -13.17 -47.73
N LEU A 531 -2.97 -14.50 -47.87
CA LEU A 531 -3.74 -15.22 -48.90
C LEU A 531 -4.88 -16.08 -48.35
N THR A 532 -4.83 -16.55 -47.09
CA THR A 532 -5.83 -17.53 -46.59
C THR A 532 -7.26 -17.01 -46.69
N TRP A 533 -7.48 -15.73 -46.39
CA TRP A 533 -8.81 -15.10 -46.42
C TRP A 533 -9.32 -14.80 -47.83
N LEU A 534 -8.44 -14.83 -48.84
CA LEU A 534 -8.80 -14.69 -50.26
C LEU A 534 -9.29 -16.01 -50.88
N ILE A 535 -9.00 -17.16 -50.24
CA ILE A 535 -9.34 -18.48 -50.76
C ILE A 535 -10.79 -18.83 -50.35
N PRO A 536 -11.72 -19.07 -51.30
CA PRO A 536 -13.09 -19.46 -50.97
C PRO A 536 -13.14 -20.79 -50.20
N GLN A 537 -14.03 -20.93 -49.22
CA GLN A 537 -14.12 -22.09 -48.31
C GLN A 537 -14.19 -23.46 -49.00
N ASN A 538 -14.75 -23.55 -50.21
CA ASN A 538 -14.94 -24.80 -50.96
C ASN A 538 -13.97 -24.97 -52.14
N ARG A 539 -12.87 -24.23 -52.14
CA ARG A 539 -11.89 -24.23 -53.23
C ARG A 539 -10.48 -24.36 -52.67
N LYS A 540 -9.61 -25.02 -53.42
CA LYS A 540 -8.17 -25.08 -53.16
C LYS A 540 -7.45 -24.38 -54.32
N ILE A 541 -6.35 -23.71 -54.02
CA ILE A 541 -5.49 -23.09 -55.04
C ILE A 541 -4.11 -23.74 -55.01
N VAL A 542 -3.40 -23.69 -56.13
CA VAL A 542 -1.95 -23.90 -56.21
C VAL A 542 -1.33 -22.63 -56.73
N ILE A 543 -0.20 -22.28 -56.14
CA ILE A 543 0.59 -21.12 -56.52
C ILE A 543 1.88 -21.65 -57.14
N HIS A 544 2.16 -21.22 -58.36
CA HIS A 544 3.45 -21.41 -59.02
C HIS A 544 4.18 -20.07 -59.00
N ALA A 545 5.30 -20.01 -58.30
CA ALA A 545 6.07 -18.79 -58.13
C ALA A 545 7.54 -19.02 -58.47
N GLU A 546 8.09 -18.11 -59.26
CA GLU A 546 9.52 -17.89 -59.50
C GLU A 546 9.86 -16.47 -59.05
N ARG A 547 11.15 -16.10 -58.99
CA ARG A 547 11.60 -14.80 -58.45
C ARG A 547 10.88 -13.59 -59.07
N ASP A 548 10.57 -13.65 -60.37
CA ASP A 548 9.95 -12.55 -61.12
C ASP A 548 8.59 -12.93 -61.75
N ALA A 549 8.04 -14.12 -61.44
CA ALA A 549 6.80 -14.61 -62.04
C ALA A 549 5.90 -15.29 -61.00
N PHE A 550 4.60 -15.01 -61.05
CA PHE A 550 3.63 -15.53 -60.10
C PHE A 550 2.32 -15.89 -60.79
N THR A 551 1.92 -17.16 -60.76
CA THR A 551 0.63 -17.64 -61.28
C THR A 551 -0.15 -18.40 -60.22
N VAL A 552 -1.48 -18.25 -60.25
CA VAL A 552 -2.40 -18.87 -59.30
C VAL A 552 -3.52 -19.58 -60.04
N ASP A 553 -3.68 -20.86 -59.75
CA ASP A 553 -4.70 -21.71 -60.37
C ASP A 553 -5.57 -22.37 -59.31
N PHE A 554 -6.83 -22.64 -59.63
CA PHE A 554 -7.66 -23.50 -58.78
C PHE A 554 -7.31 -24.96 -59.01
N LEU A 555 -7.10 -25.70 -57.92
CA LEU A 555 -7.09 -27.16 -57.97
C LEU A 555 -8.50 -27.65 -58.33
N SER A 556 -8.55 -28.60 -59.26
CA SER A 556 -9.77 -29.35 -59.54
C SER A 556 -10.13 -30.16 -58.31
N ASN A 557 -11.40 -30.11 -57.87
CA ASN A 557 -11.89 -30.86 -56.71
C ASN A 557 -11.77 -32.38 -56.91
#